data_AF-A0A3R7VZF0-F1
#
_entry.id   AF-A0A3R7VZF0-F1
#
_cell.length_a   1.000
_cell.length_b   1.000
_cell.length_c   1.000
_cell.angle_alpha   90.00
_cell.angle_beta   90.00
_cell.angle_gamma   90.00
#
_symmetry.space_group_name_H-M   'P 1'
#
loop_
_entity.id
_entity.type
_entity.pdbx_description
1 polymer ?
#
loop_
_entity_poly.entity_id
_entity_poly.type
_entity_poly.pdbx_seq_one_letter_code
_entity_poly.pdbx_strand_id
1 'polypeptide(L)'
;MGRGWSLKVFVGILSDCAPLFGYRRKSYMILGWIACGCCMLFLALHDHGSPYYINRAIDGIPLAKLTPFQRLHDVDVHAGRRGTFIALACAVATIAFVVSDVAADALVVEYAQREPENVRGRLQSLIYSVRSASAAISTCFLGFCLNSPAYGGRFSWDLGMNGAFGCLALVNFAVVPATYWGVHDTKREPQPLRPYLLQFWKLVQKRAVWQVMLYSFLSSLLGSNLTTTAAPYVKYHWAKVESINNAVIGVLGHLILAVVLAATGRY
;
A
#
# COMPACT_ATOMS: atom_id res chain seq x y z
N MET A 1 -7.31 4.36 -1.29
CA MET A 1 -5.91 3.91 -1.49
C MET A 1 -5.24 4.40 -2.79
N GLY A 2 -5.88 5.20 -3.66
CA GLY A 2 -5.30 5.53 -4.98
C GLY A 2 -4.33 6.73 -5.09
N ARG A 3 -4.25 7.64 -4.11
CA ARG A 3 -3.62 8.96 -4.33
C ARG A 3 -2.08 8.93 -4.36
N GLY A 4 -1.43 8.05 -3.60
CA GLY A 4 0.05 7.95 -3.58
C GLY A 4 0.61 7.39 -4.89
N TRP A 5 -0.12 6.48 -5.54
CA TRP A 5 0.32 5.81 -6.77
C TRP A 5 0.42 6.76 -7.96
N SER A 6 -0.31 7.87 -7.95
CA SER A 6 -0.18 8.93 -8.96
C SER A 6 1.19 9.62 -8.93
N LEU A 7 1.91 9.56 -7.80
CA LEU A 7 3.24 10.15 -7.67
C LEU A 7 4.35 9.29 -8.30
N LYS A 8 4.05 8.04 -8.69
CA LYS A 8 5.05 7.10 -9.21
C LYS A 8 5.86 7.67 -10.37
N VAL A 9 5.18 8.33 -11.31
CA VAL A 9 5.83 8.92 -12.49
C VAL A 9 6.83 10.00 -12.05
N PHE A 10 6.43 10.92 -11.18
CA PHE A 10 7.30 12.01 -10.72
C PHE A 10 8.50 11.52 -9.92
N VAL A 11 8.30 10.53 -9.04
CA VAL A 11 9.39 9.88 -8.29
C VAL A 11 10.37 9.18 -9.23
N GLY A 12 9.86 8.52 -10.29
CA GLY A 12 10.70 7.89 -11.31
C GLY A 12 11.60 8.91 -12.02
N ILE A 13 11.01 10.02 -12.46
CA ILE A 13 11.74 11.13 -13.10
C ILE A 13 12.79 11.71 -12.14
N LEU A 14 12.42 11.96 -10.88
CA LEU A 14 13.30 12.53 -9.87
C LEU A 14 14.50 11.62 -9.60
N SER A 15 14.27 10.32 -9.39
CA SER A 15 15.34 9.35 -9.14
C SER A 15 16.26 9.13 -10.37
N ASP A 16 15.77 9.38 -11.57
CA ASP A 16 16.57 9.35 -12.81
C ASP A 16 17.45 10.59 -13.00
N CYS A 17 16.91 11.76 -12.67
CA CYS A 17 17.57 13.04 -12.95
C CYS A 17 18.44 13.53 -11.78
N ALA A 18 18.16 13.10 -10.55
CA ALA A 18 18.87 13.52 -9.34
C ALA A 18 19.35 12.32 -8.52
N PRO A 19 20.44 11.62 -8.93
CA PRO A 19 21.00 10.54 -8.13
C PRO A 19 21.52 11.06 -6.77
N LEU A 20 21.12 10.39 -5.69
CA LEU A 20 21.55 10.73 -4.33
C LEU A 20 22.79 9.90 -3.98
N PHE A 21 23.86 10.56 -3.53
CA PHE A 21 25.17 9.92 -3.25
C PHE A 21 25.76 9.15 -4.45
N GLY A 22 25.39 9.52 -5.68
CA GLY A 22 25.82 8.87 -6.93
C GLY A 22 25.06 7.58 -7.28
N TYR A 23 24.12 7.13 -6.43
CA TYR A 23 23.24 6.00 -6.71
C TYR A 23 21.86 6.48 -7.17
N ARG A 24 21.31 5.85 -8.21
CA ARG A 24 20.02 6.24 -8.81
C ARG A 24 18.82 5.62 -8.08
N ARG A 25 18.93 4.39 -7.59
CA ARG A 25 17.81 3.63 -7.02
C ARG A 25 18.02 3.32 -5.55
N LYS A 26 19.21 2.84 -5.19
CA LYS A 26 19.49 2.33 -3.83
C LYS A 26 19.26 3.39 -2.74
N SER A 27 19.75 4.60 -2.95
CA SER A 27 19.56 5.72 -2.01
C SER A 27 18.08 6.06 -1.81
N TYR A 28 17.29 6.11 -2.89
CA TYR A 28 15.86 6.40 -2.83
C TYR A 28 15.07 5.28 -2.14
N MET A 29 15.43 4.01 -2.37
CA MET A 29 14.85 2.89 -1.64
C MET A 29 15.08 3.00 -0.14
N ILE A 30 16.32 3.21 0.28
CA ILE A 30 16.69 3.32 1.70
C ILE A 30 15.98 4.51 2.35
N LEU A 31 15.99 5.68 1.70
CA LEU A 31 15.31 6.87 2.23
C LEU A 31 13.80 6.66 2.36
N GLY A 32 13.15 6.05 1.37
CA GLY A 32 11.72 5.75 1.41
C GLY A 32 11.37 4.77 2.54
N TRP A 33 12.17 3.71 2.72
CA TRP A 33 11.98 2.73 3.81
C TRP A 33 12.17 3.34 5.19
N ILE A 34 13.22 4.16 5.38
CA ILE A 34 13.46 4.86 6.66
C ILE A 34 12.31 5.84 6.95
N ALA A 35 11.94 6.68 5.98
CA ALA A 35 10.86 7.65 6.16
C ALA A 35 9.51 6.97 6.46
N CYS A 36 9.20 5.88 5.76
CA CYS A 36 8.00 5.07 6.02
C CYS A 36 8.06 4.43 7.42
N GLY A 37 9.19 3.83 7.78
CA GLY A 37 9.43 3.23 9.10
C GLY A 37 9.28 4.24 10.24
N CYS A 38 9.83 5.44 10.10
CA CYS A 38 9.66 6.53 11.07
C CYS A 38 8.20 6.97 11.21
N CYS A 39 7.46 7.09 10.10
CA CYS A 39 6.03 7.42 10.15
C CYS A 39 5.21 6.33 10.83
N MET A 40 5.51 5.05 10.54
CA MET A 40 4.86 3.91 11.16
C MET A 40 5.20 3.79 12.65
N LEU A 41 6.45 4.10 13.03
CA LEU A 41 6.87 4.14 14.43
C LEU A 41 6.18 5.27 15.19
N PHE A 42 6.08 6.47 14.58
CA PHE A 42 5.33 7.58 15.15
C PHE A 42 3.87 7.19 15.39
N LEU A 43 3.23 6.55 14.41
CA LEU A 43 1.87 6.03 14.57
C LEU A 43 1.81 4.97 15.67
N ALA A 44 2.75 4.03 15.75
CA ALA A 44 2.77 3.00 16.79
C ALA A 44 2.85 3.57 18.22
N LEU A 45 3.57 4.68 18.40
CA LEU A 45 3.74 5.35 19.70
C LEU A 45 2.62 6.35 20.01
N HIS A 46 1.94 6.87 18.99
CA HIS A 46 0.86 7.83 19.16
C HIS A 46 -0.37 7.15 19.75
N ASP A 47 -1.06 7.82 20.68
CA ASP A 47 -2.34 7.33 21.19
C ASP A 47 -3.46 7.66 20.20
N HIS A 48 -4.12 6.62 19.69
CA HIS A 48 -5.18 6.79 18.70
C HIS A 48 -6.54 7.07 19.35
N GLY A 49 -6.64 6.88 20.66
CA GLY A 49 -7.84 7.10 21.45
C GLY A 49 -8.95 6.08 21.21
N SER A 50 -10.09 6.34 21.85
CA SER A 50 -11.29 5.52 21.78
C SER A 50 -12.00 5.59 20.41
N PRO A 51 -12.69 4.51 20.01
CA PRO A 51 -13.58 4.52 18.85
C PRO A 51 -14.73 5.53 19.03
N TYR A 52 -15.34 5.95 17.92
CA TYR A 52 -16.41 6.96 17.91
C TYR A 52 -17.61 6.57 18.78
N TYR A 53 -18.04 5.30 18.69
CA TYR A 53 -18.99 4.71 19.64
C TYR A 53 -18.20 3.84 20.63
N ILE A 54 -18.19 4.26 21.89
CA ILE A 54 -17.53 3.52 22.97
C ILE A 54 -18.36 2.27 23.30
N ASN A 55 -19.68 2.41 23.35
CA ASN A 55 -20.61 1.30 23.51
C ASN A 55 -21.19 0.87 22.16
N ARG A 56 -20.80 -0.33 21.71
CA ARG A 56 -21.21 -0.88 20.42
C ARG A 56 -22.68 -1.28 20.35
N ALA A 57 -23.39 -1.39 21.48
CA ALA A 57 -24.83 -1.61 21.48
C ALA A 57 -25.63 -0.45 20.85
N ILE A 58 -24.99 0.72 20.74
CA ILE A 58 -25.55 1.96 20.20
C ILE A 58 -25.13 2.19 18.74
N ASP A 59 -24.27 1.32 18.20
CA ASP A 59 -23.69 1.43 16.86
C ASP A 59 -24.80 1.39 15.79
N GLY A 60 -24.99 2.50 15.08
CA GLY A 60 -26.05 2.68 14.07
C GLY A 60 -27.32 3.40 14.55
N ILE A 61 -27.45 3.74 15.84
CA ILE A 61 -28.53 4.61 16.32
C ILE A 61 -28.19 6.07 15.97
N PRO A 62 -29.05 6.81 15.25
CA PRO A 62 -28.79 8.21 14.94
C PRO A 62 -28.61 9.02 16.23
N LEU A 63 -27.62 9.91 16.27
CA LEU A 63 -27.32 10.79 17.41
C LEU A 63 -28.56 11.48 17.96
N ALA A 64 -29.52 11.87 17.10
CA ALA A 64 -30.77 12.51 17.48
C ALA A 64 -31.68 11.67 18.39
N LYS A 65 -31.54 10.32 18.38
CA LYS A 65 -32.36 9.39 19.17
C LYS A 65 -31.68 8.95 20.48
N LEU A 66 -30.44 9.39 20.73
CA LEU A 66 -29.70 9.09 21.95
C LEU A 66 -30.09 10.01 23.10
N THR A 67 -30.20 9.46 24.31
CA THR A 67 -30.41 10.28 25.50
C THR A 67 -29.19 11.19 25.75
N PRO A 68 -29.38 12.38 26.35
CA PRO A 68 -28.27 13.31 26.60
C PRO A 68 -27.12 12.69 27.41
N PHE A 69 -27.44 11.79 28.35
CA PHE A 69 -26.47 11.07 29.18
C PHE A 69 -25.64 10.05 28.37
N GLN A 70 -26.30 9.23 27.54
CA GLN A 70 -25.60 8.27 26.66
C GLN A 70 -24.72 8.98 25.63
N ARG A 71 -25.15 10.15 25.11
CA ARG A 71 -24.33 10.93 24.17
C ARG A 71 -23.06 11.47 24.83
N LEU A 72 -23.12 11.84 26.11
CA LEU A 72 -21.96 12.40 26.82
C LEU A 72 -20.93 11.31 27.19
N HIS A 73 -21.41 10.11 27.52
CA HIS A 73 -20.56 9.01 28.02
C HIS A 73 -20.13 8.03 26.92
N ASP A 74 -21.00 7.71 25.95
CA ASP A 74 -20.78 6.61 25.01
C ASP A 74 -20.37 7.07 23.60
N VAL A 75 -20.31 8.39 23.35
CA VAL A 75 -19.92 8.96 22.04
C VAL A 75 -18.70 9.86 22.19
N ASP A 76 -17.66 9.52 21.45
CA ASP A 76 -16.45 10.33 21.38
C ASP A 76 -16.48 11.28 20.18
N VAL A 77 -16.89 12.52 20.43
CA VAL A 77 -17.03 13.56 19.41
C VAL A 77 -15.68 13.92 18.76
N HIS A 78 -14.56 13.70 19.46
CA HIS A 78 -13.22 14.01 18.98
C HIS A 78 -12.58 12.88 18.15
N ALA A 79 -13.20 11.69 18.12
CA ALA A 79 -12.70 10.56 17.32
C ALA A 79 -12.61 10.88 15.82
N GLY A 80 -13.49 11.74 15.27
CA GLY A 80 -13.41 12.16 13.87
C GLY A 80 -12.13 12.97 13.53
N ARG A 81 -11.72 13.88 14.42
CA ARG A 81 -10.50 14.68 14.23
C ARG A 81 -9.24 13.82 14.35
N ARG A 82 -9.21 12.90 15.32
CA ARG A 82 -8.10 11.93 15.50
C ARG A 82 -8.00 10.97 14.31
N GLY A 83 -9.13 10.42 13.85
CA GLY A 83 -9.17 9.57 12.65
C GLY A 83 -8.66 10.29 11.40
N THR A 84 -9.01 11.57 11.22
CA THR A 84 -8.50 12.39 10.12
C THR A 84 -6.98 12.56 10.21
N PHE A 85 -6.45 12.85 11.40
CA PHE A 85 -5.00 12.96 11.62
C PHE A 85 -4.26 11.66 11.30
N ILE A 86 -4.76 10.51 11.80
CA ILE A 86 -4.20 9.19 11.52
C ILE A 86 -4.23 8.91 10.00
N ALA A 87 -5.34 9.22 9.32
CA ALA A 87 -5.45 9.04 7.88
C ALA A 87 -4.44 9.88 7.09
N LEU A 88 -4.19 11.13 7.52
CA LEU A 88 -3.17 12.00 6.93
C LEU A 88 -1.76 11.47 7.17
N ALA A 89 -1.45 11.02 8.38
CA ALA A 89 -0.16 10.39 8.69
C ALA A 89 0.08 9.12 7.86
N CYS A 90 -0.93 8.26 7.73
CA CYS A 90 -0.89 7.10 6.82
C CYS A 90 -0.71 7.51 5.35
N ALA A 91 -1.27 8.64 4.92
CA ALA A 91 -1.06 9.15 3.57
C ALA A 91 0.39 9.59 3.34
N VAL A 92 1.01 10.28 4.32
CA VAL A 92 2.44 10.64 4.27
C VAL A 92 3.31 9.38 4.25
N ALA A 93 3.01 8.40 5.09
CA ALA A 93 3.72 7.12 5.09
C ALA A 93 3.59 6.39 3.74
N THR A 94 2.41 6.44 3.12
CA THR A 94 2.18 5.87 1.78
C THR A 94 3.05 6.57 0.73
N ILE A 95 3.20 7.90 0.79
CA ILE A 95 4.09 8.64 -0.13
C ILE A 95 5.54 8.18 0.06
N ALA A 96 6.01 8.07 1.30
CA ALA A 96 7.37 7.58 1.60
C ALA A 96 7.59 6.14 1.08
N PHE A 97 6.62 5.26 1.28
CA PHE A 97 6.64 3.91 0.72
C PHE A 97 6.71 3.91 -0.81
N VAL A 98 5.91 4.75 -1.48
CA VAL A 98 5.91 4.89 -2.95
C VAL A 98 7.28 5.30 -3.48
N VAL A 99 8.03 6.14 -2.76
CA VAL A 99 9.40 6.50 -3.15
C VAL A 99 10.29 5.27 -3.26
N SER A 100 10.18 4.36 -2.29
CA SER A 100 10.96 3.11 -2.31
C SER A 100 10.46 2.12 -3.35
N ASP A 101 9.15 1.93 -3.45
CA ASP A 101 8.51 0.98 -4.36
C ASP A 101 8.81 1.31 -5.83
N VAL A 102 8.79 2.59 -6.22
CA VAL A 102 9.14 3.02 -7.59
C VAL A 102 10.60 2.73 -7.93
N ALA A 103 11.51 3.00 -6.99
CA ALA A 103 12.92 2.74 -7.20
C ALA A 103 13.20 1.23 -7.31
N ALA A 104 12.50 0.41 -6.52
CA ALA A 104 12.56 -1.05 -6.62
C ALA A 104 11.99 -1.56 -7.96
N ASP A 105 10.78 -1.14 -8.35
CA ASP A 105 10.15 -1.53 -9.61
C ASP A 105 11.05 -1.16 -10.82
N ALA A 106 11.65 0.04 -10.80
CA ALA A 106 12.55 0.49 -11.86
C ALA A 106 13.82 -0.38 -11.94
N LEU A 107 14.41 -0.74 -10.81
CA LEU A 107 15.58 -1.62 -10.77
C LEU A 107 15.24 -3.03 -11.31
N VAL A 108 14.05 -3.54 -10.99
CA VAL A 108 13.57 -4.82 -11.52
C VAL A 108 13.44 -4.79 -13.03
N VAL A 109 12.92 -3.71 -13.61
CA VAL A 109 12.86 -3.54 -15.06
C VAL A 109 14.27 -3.52 -15.67
N GLU A 110 15.21 -2.80 -15.06
CA GLU A 110 16.61 -2.76 -15.53
C GLU A 110 17.28 -4.15 -15.49
N TYR A 111 16.97 -4.98 -14.49
CA TYR A 111 17.47 -6.35 -14.44
C TYR A 111 16.75 -7.28 -15.41
N ALA A 112 15.43 -7.16 -15.56
CA ALA A 112 14.65 -7.97 -16.50
C ALA A 112 15.04 -7.71 -17.96
N GLN A 113 15.47 -6.49 -18.29
CA GLN A 113 16.00 -6.17 -19.63
C GLN A 113 17.30 -6.92 -19.96
N ARG A 114 18.07 -7.33 -18.95
CA ARG A 114 19.30 -8.11 -19.13
C ARG A 114 19.04 -9.61 -19.29
N GLU A 115 17.80 -10.06 -19.06
CA GLU A 115 17.41 -11.45 -19.34
C GLU A 115 17.49 -11.72 -20.86
N PRO A 116 18.00 -12.90 -21.27
CA PRO A 116 17.94 -13.35 -22.66
C PRO A 116 16.50 -13.31 -23.19
N GLU A 117 16.34 -13.03 -24.49
CA GLU A 117 15.02 -12.78 -25.09
C GLU A 117 14.04 -13.95 -24.93
N ASN A 118 14.54 -15.19 -24.89
CA ASN A 118 13.75 -16.40 -24.72
C ASN A 118 13.21 -16.62 -23.29
N VAL A 119 13.72 -15.90 -22.28
CA VAL A 119 13.29 -16.02 -20.87
C VAL A 119 12.90 -14.68 -20.25
N ARG A 120 12.81 -13.63 -21.08
CA ARG A 120 12.57 -12.26 -20.63
C ARG A 120 11.19 -12.14 -19.99
N GLY A 121 11.15 -11.62 -18.77
CA GLY A 121 9.91 -11.47 -17.99
C GLY A 121 9.77 -12.48 -16.86
N ARG A 122 10.68 -13.46 -16.76
CA ARG A 122 10.70 -14.43 -15.66
C ARG A 122 10.99 -13.76 -14.32
N LEU A 123 11.99 -12.87 -14.26
CA LEU A 123 12.30 -12.11 -13.06
C LEU A 123 11.11 -11.24 -12.60
N GLN A 124 10.44 -10.55 -13.54
CA GLN A 124 9.27 -9.75 -13.23
C GLN A 124 8.15 -10.62 -12.66
N SER A 125 7.82 -11.72 -13.34
CA SER A 125 6.76 -12.65 -12.91
C SER A 125 7.03 -13.25 -11.53
N LEU A 126 8.28 -13.64 -11.26
CA LEU A 126 8.71 -14.15 -9.94
C LEU A 126 8.48 -13.10 -8.85
N ILE A 127 8.89 -11.85 -9.09
CA ILE A 127 8.76 -10.77 -8.11
C ILE A 127 7.29 -10.44 -7.83
N TYR A 128 6.46 -10.36 -8.87
CA TYR A 128 5.02 -10.12 -8.68
C TYR A 128 4.32 -11.31 -8.00
N SER A 129 4.80 -12.54 -8.21
CA SER A 129 4.32 -13.70 -7.47
C SER A 129 4.68 -13.62 -5.98
N VAL A 130 5.94 -13.31 -5.65
CA VAL A 130 6.38 -13.11 -4.25
C VAL A 130 5.63 -11.95 -3.58
N ARG A 131 5.41 -10.84 -4.30
CA ARG A 131 4.59 -9.70 -3.83
C ARG A 131 3.16 -10.15 -3.51
N SER A 132 2.55 -10.96 -4.37
CA SER A 132 1.20 -11.47 -4.19
C SER A 132 1.11 -12.44 -3.00
N ALA A 133 2.07 -13.35 -2.84
CA ALA A 133 2.15 -14.24 -1.68
C ALA A 133 2.36 -13.45 -0.37
N SER A 134 3.19 -12.41 -0.39
CA SER A 134 3.41 -11.52 0.77
C SER A 134 2.16 -10.70 1.12
N ALA A 135 1.34 -10.35 0.12
CA ALA A 135 0.05 -9.70 0.34
C ALA A 135 -0.97 -10.65 1.01
N ALA A 136 -0.94 -11.95 0.68
CA ALA A 136 -1.72 -12.96 1.40
C ALA A 136 -1.30 -13.03 2.88
N ILE A 137 0.00 -13.06 3.18
CA ILE A 137 0.51 -13.06 4.56
C ILE A 137 0.08 -11.79 5.31
N SER A 138 0.21 -10.62 4.67
CA SER A 138 -0.22 -9.35 5.26
C SER A 138 -1.72 -9.31 5.54
N THR A 139 -2.54 -9.83 4.63
CA THR A 139 -4.00 -9.90 4.79
C THR A 139 -4.39 -10.86 5.92
N CYS A 140 -3.67 -11.98 6.04
CA CYS A 140 -3.81 -12.93 7.14
C CYS A 140 -3.46 -12.26 8.47
N PHE A 141 -2.31 -11.59 8.56
CA PHE A 141 -1.89 -10.85 9.75
C PHE A 141 -2.96 -9.84 10.21
N LEU A 142 -3.44 -8.98 9.31
CA LEU A 142 -4.49 -8.01 9.66
C LEU A 142 -5.81 -8.71 10.04
N GLY A 143 -6.18 -9.76 9.32
CA GLY A 143 -7.43 -10.50 9.55
C GLY A 143 -7.49 -11.22 10.89
N PHE A 144 -6.37 -11.78 11.37
CA PHE A 144 -6.30 -12.49 12.65
C PHE A 144 -5.90 -11.58 13.82
N CYS A 145 -5.00 -10.62 13.62
CA CYS A 145 -4.49 -9.76 14.70
C CYS A 145 -5.41 -8.55 15.00
N LEU A 146 -6.29 -8.16 14.07
CA LEU A 146 -7.27 -7.09 14.25
C LEU A 146 -8.71 -7.63 14.08
N ASN A 147 -9.08 -8.62 14.89
CA ASN A 147 -10.38 -9.30 14.85
C ASN A 147 -11.20 -9.16 16.16
N SER A 148 -10.94 -8.14 16.97
CA SER A 148 -11.79 -7.87 18.12
C SER A 148 -13.19 -7.39 17.66
N PRO A 149 -14.18 -7.30 18.59
CA PRO A 149 -15.24 -6.30 18.50
C PRO A 149 -14.60 -4.91 18.23
N ALA A 150 -15.23 -3.77 18.01
CA ALA A 150 -14.52 -2.58 17.46
C ALA A 150 -13.99 -2.77 16.01
N TYR A 151 -13.24 -3.82 15.65
CA TYR A 151 -12.85 -4.11 14.26
C TYR A 151 -13.87 -4.97 13.47
N GLY A 152 -14.99 -5.36 14.11
CA GLY A 152 -16.05 -6.15 13.44
C GLY A 152 -15.85 -7.66 13.49
N GLY A 153 -14.97 -8.11 14.38
CA GLY A 153 -14.73 -9.52 14.66
C GLY A 153 -15.34 -9.99 15.98
N ARG A 154 -15.00 -11.23 16.36
CA ARG A 154 -15.53 -11.92 17.56
C ARG A 154 -14.45 -12.28 18.59
N PHE A 155 -13.18 -12.01 18.30
CA PHE A 155 -12.10 -12.45 19.18
C PHE A 155 -12.05 -11.61 20.45
N SER A 156 -11.74 -12.24 21.58
CA SER A 156 -11.56 -11.56 22.88
C SER A 156 -10.23 -10.80 22.96
N TRP A 157 -9.33 -11.02 22.02
CA TRP A 157 -8.00 -10.40 21.95
C TRP A 157 -7.75 -9.79 20.58
N ASP A 158 -7.03 -8.67 20.58
CA ASP A 158 -6.45 -8.01 19.43
C ASP A 158 -5.06 -7.46 19.77
N LEU A 159 -4.24 -7.29 18.74
CA LEU A 159 -2.92 -6.64 18.87
C LEU A 159 -3.05 -5.13 19.09
N GLY A 160 -4.23 -4.58 18.81
CA GLY A 160 -4.50 -3.15 18.77
C GLY A 160 -3.83 -2.45 17.58
N MET A 161 -4.29 -1.23 17.29
CA MET A 161 -3.76 -0.43 16.18
C MET A 161 -2.28 -0.05 16.37
N ASN A 162 -1.89 0.29 17.60
CA ASN A 162 -0.51 0.61 17.96
C ASN A 162 0.44 -0.57 17.69
N GLY A 163 0.06 -1.78 18.12
CA GLY A 163 0.87 -2.97 17.91
C GLY A 163 0.98 -3.34 16.42
N ALA A 164 -0.10 -3.20 15.65
CA ALA A 164 -0.07 -3.40 14.20
C ALA A 164 0.88 -2.43 13.49
N PHE A 165 0.85 -1.14 13.83
CA PHE A 165 1.81 -0.16 13.30
C PHE A 165 3.24 -0.43 13.77
N GLY A 166 3.44 -0.92 14.99
CA GLY A 166 4.74 -1.33 15.52
C GLY A 166 5.35 -2.49 14.71
N CYS A 167 4.56 -3.51 14.39
CA CYS A 167 5.00 -4.60 13.52
C CYS A 167 5.37 -4.10 12.12
N LEU A 168 4.56 -3.21 11.54
CA LEU A 168 4.88 -2.61 10.24
C LEU A 168 6.16 -1.77 10.29
N ALA A 169 6.37 -0.99 11.35
CA ALA A 169 7.60 -0.21 11.54
C ALA A 169 8.83 -1.13 11.58
N LEU A 170 8.75 -2.23 12.35
CA LEU A 170 9.82 -3.22 12.45
C LEU A 170 10.16 -3.83 11.09
N VAL A 171 9.16 -4.21 10.29
CA VAL A 171 9.37 -4.73 8.93
C VAL A 171 10.03 -3.68 8.03
N ASN A 172 9.57 -2.43 8.06
CA ASN A 172 10.19 -1.36 7.26
C ASN A 172 11.67 -1.16 7.63
N PHE A 173 12.01 -1.15 8.92
CA PHE A 173 13.40 -1.01 9.36
C PHE A 173 14.24 -2.25 9.06
N ALA A 174 13.67 -3.46 9.09
CA ALA A 174 14.38 -4.69 8.73
C ALA A 174 14.72 -4.76 7.21
N VAL A 175 13.92 -4.12 6.36
CA VAL A 175 14.18 -4.05 4.92
C VAL A 175 15.33 -3.10 4.56
N VAL A 176 15.64 -2.12 5.40
CA VAL A 176 16.77 -1.18 5.19
C VAL A 176 18.12 -1.90 5.09
N PRO A 177 18.56 -2.72 6.07
CA PRO A 177 19.82 -3.47 5.96
C PRO A 177 19.79 -4.48 4.81
N ALA A 178 18.64 -5.14 4.58
CA ALA A 178 18.48 -6.06 3.44
C ALA A 178 18.69 -5.34 2.09
N THR A 179 18.19 -4.10 1.96
CA THR A 179 18.42 -3.25 0.78
C THR A 179 19.88 -2.81 0.69
N TYR A 180 20.49 -2.46 1.81
CA TYR A 180 21.88 -2.01 1.83
C TYR A 180 22.86 -3.11 1.42
N TRP A 181 22.69 -4.35 1.88
CA TRP A 181 23.58 -5.45 1.52
C TRP A 181 23.17 -6.21 0.26
N GLY A 182 21.87 -6.37 0.01
CA GLY A 182 21.35 -7.16 -1.12
C GLY A 182 21.35 -6.40 -2.45
N VAL A 183 21.12 -5.08 -2.44
CA VAL A 183 20.96 -4.31 -3.68
C VAL A 183 22.31 -3.76 -4.16
N HIS A 184 22.72 -4.23 -5.33
CA HIS A 184 23.88 -3.74 -6.06
C HIS A 184 23.43 -2.75 -7.14
N ASP A 185 23.49 -1.46 -6.80
CA ASP A 185 23.22 -0.36 -7.73
C ASP A 185 24.54 0.22 -8.25
N THR A 186 24.63 0.44 -9.56
CA THR A 186 25.83 0.99 -10.21
C THR A 186 25.76 2.51 -10.21
N LYS A 187 26.84 3.19 -9.82
CA LYS A 187 26.91 4.66 -9.89
C LYS A 187 26.77 5.11 -11.35
N ARG A 188 25.93 6.13 -11.59
CA ARG A 188 25.70 6.72 -12.91
C ARG A 188 25.61 8.23 -12.81
N GLU A 189 26.00 8.91 -13.88
CA GLU A 189 25.89 10.37 -13.96
C GLU A 189 24.41 10.82 -14.06
N PRO A 190 24.07 11.97 -13.46
CA PRO A 190 22.75 12.57 -13.56
C PRO A 190 22.34 12.80 -15.02
N GLN A 191 21.12 12.42 -15.39
CA GLN A 191 20.57 12.78 -16.70
C GLN A 191 19.97 14.19 -16.64
N PRO A 192 20.24 15.06 -17.62
CA PRO A 192 19.66 16.39 -17.65
C PRO A 192 18.12 16.30 -17.85
N LEU A 193 17.38 17.02 -17.00
CA LEU A 193 15.91 16.94 -16.94
C LEU A 193 15.23 17.24 -18.28
N ARG A 194 15.66 18.29 -18.97
CA ARG A 194 15.00 18.76 -20.21
C ARG A 194 15.11 17.72 -21.34
N PRO A 195 16.31 17.20 -21.70
CA PRO A 195 16.42 16.10 -22.64
C PRO A 195 15.64 14.86 -22.23
N TYR A 196 15.64 14.51 -20.93
CA TYR A 196 14.88 13.38 -20.41
C TYR A 196 13.37 13.53 -20.67
N LEU A 197 12.78 14.68 -20.33
CA LEU A 197 11.35 14.94 -20.54
C LEU A 197 10.97 14.93 -22.03
N LEU A 198 11.85 15.41 -22.90
CA LEU A 198 11.65 15.34 -24.35
C LEU A 198 11.66 13.90 -24.88
N GLN A 199 12.58 13.07 -24.39
CA GLN A 199 12.63 11.64 -24.74
C GLN A 199 11.40 10.89 -24.21
N PHE A 200 11.00 11.16 -22.98
CA PHE A 200 9.78 10.62 -22.38
C PHE A 200 8.54 10.97 -23.21
N TRP A 201 8.40 12.24 -23.62
CA TRP A 201 7.28 12.68 -24.46
C TRP A 201 7.25 11.96 -25.81
N LYS A 202 8.40 11.84 -26.48
CA LYS A 202 8.53 11.08 -27.74
C LYS A 202 8.17 9.60 -27.55
N LEU A 203 8.47 9.01 -26.39
CA LEU A 203 8.12 7.62 -26.09
C LEU A 203 6.60 7.45 -25.91
N VAL A 204 5.96 8.37 -25.18
CA VAL A 204 4.49 8.38 -24.98
C VAL A 204 3.74 8.51 -26.30
N GLN A 205 4.27 9.28 -27.26
CA GLN A 205 3.66 9.44 -28.59
C GLN A 205 3.67 8.15 -29.44
N LYS A 206 4.47 7.13 -29.09
CA LYS A 206 4.50 5.88 -29.86
C LYS A 206 3.18 5.13 -29.72
N ARG A 207 2.68 4.59 -30.85
CA ARG A 207 1.40 3.86 -30.93
C ARG A 207 1.26 2.78 -29.85
N ALA A 208 2.28 1.94 -29.69
CA ALA A 208 2.27 0.87 -28.70
C ALA A 208 2.13 1.38 -27.26
N VAL A 209 2.64 2.58 -26.95
CA VAL A 209 2.66 3.11 -25.59
C VAL A 209 1.33 3.77 -25.25
N TRP A 210 0.85 4.72 -26.07
CA TRP A 210 -0.40 5.42 -25.74
C TRP A 210 -1.62 4.49 -25.79
N GLN A 211 -1.62 3.46 -26.64
CA GLN A 211 -2.73 2.48 -26.68
C GLN A 211 -2.81 1.69 -25.38
N VAL A 212 -1.67 1.23 -24.85
CA VAL A 212 -1.62 0.52 -23.55
C VAL A 212 -1.99 1.45 -22.41
N MET A 213 -1.52 2.70 -22.44
CA MET A 213 -1.90 3.71 -21.43
C MET A 213 -3.41 3.99 -21.44
N LEU A 214 -4.01 4.14 -22.62
CA LEU A 214 -5.44 4.40 -22.75
C LEU A 214 -6.27 3.19 -22.30
N TYR A 215 -5.86 1.98 -22.69
CA TYR A 215 -6.51 0.76 -22.21
C TYR A 215 -6.41 0.62 -20.69
N SER A 216 -5.23 0.83 -20.11
CA SER A 216 -5.01 0.76 -18.66
C SER A 216 -5.84 1.81 -17.92
N PHE A 217 -5.93 3.02 -18.46
CA PHE A 217 -6.77 4.10 -17.91
C PHE A 217 -8.26 3.74 -17.96
N LEU A 218 -8.79 3.36 -19.13
CA LEU A 218 -10.22 3.07 -19.30
C LEU A 218 -10.64 1.82 -18.53
N SER A 219 -9.82 0.76 -18.54
CA SER A 219 -10.09 -0.46 -17.75
C SER A 219 -10.09 -0.17 -16.25
N SER A 220 -9.15 0.64 -15.77
CA SER A 220 -9.11 1.03 -14.36
C SER A 220 -10.25 1.98 -14.00
N LEU A 221 -10.60 2.93 -14.87
CA LEU A 221 -11.68 3.88 -14.64
C LEU A 221 -13.02 3.14 -14.54
N LEU A 222 -13.35 2.34 -15.56
CA LEU A 222 -14.64 1.68 -15.68
C LEU A 222 -14.76 0.44 -14.80
N GLY A 223 -13.68 -0.32 -14.63
CA GLY A 223 -13.72 -1.63 -13.98
C GLY A 223 -13.47 -1.61 -12.47
N SER A 224 -12.63 -0.69 -11.96
CA SER A 224 -12.15 -0.77 -10.57
C SER A 224 -12.23 0.52 -9.76
N ASN A 225 -12.28 1.71 -10.38
CA ASN A 225 -12.32 2.98 -9.64
C ASN A 225 -13.73 3.55 -9.45
N LEU A 226 -14.72 3.13 -10.24
CA LEU A 226 -16.13 3.43 -10.00
C LEU A 226 -16.66 2.52 -8.87
N THR A 227 -16.34 2.89 -7.63
CA THR A 227 -16.77 2.17 -6.43
C THR A 227 -17.55 3.08 -5.50
N THR A 228 -18.46 2.50 -4.71
CA THR A 228 -19.22 3.25 -3.70
C THR A 228 -18.56 3.13 -2.34
N THR A 229 -18.45 4.25 -1.62
CA THR A 229 -17.97 4.30 -0.23
C THR A 229 -18.88 3.52 0.72
N ALA A 230 -20.12 3.22 0.32
CA ALA A 230 -21.06 2.40 1.08
C ALA A 230 -20.78 0.89 0.96
N ALA A 231 -19.99 0.43 -0.03
CA ALA A 231 -19.77 -0.99 -0.29
C ALA A 231 -19.31 -1.81 0.94
N PRO A 232 -18.29 -1.39 1.71
CA PRO A 232 -17.88 -2.12 2.91
C PRO A 232 -18.96 -2.11 3.99
N TYR A 233 -19.71 -1.01 4.15
CA TYR A 233 -20.79 -0.90 5.13
C TYR A 233 -21.99 -1.79 4.77
N VAL A 234 -22.34 -1.90 3.49
CA VAL A 234 -23.40 -2.83 3.04
C VAL A 234 -22.99 -4.26 3.33
N LYS A 235 -21.75 -4.65 3.04
CA LYS A 235 -21.24 -6.00 3.37
C LYS A 235 -21.32 -6.31 4.87
N TYR A 236 -20.96 -5.34 5.70
CA TYR A 236 -20.97 -5.50 7.15
C TYR A 236 -22.39 -5.49 7.74
N HIS A 237 -23.22 -4.51 7.41
CA HIS A 237 -24.54 -4.34 8.03
C HIS A 237 -25.63 -5.21 7.39
N TRP A 238 -25.64 -5.37 6.06
CA TRP A 238 -26.72 -6.08 5.36
C TRP A 238 -26.41 -7.57 5.24
N ALA A 239 -25.20 -7.90 4.78
CA ALA A 239 -24.79 -9.28 4.59
C ALA A 239 -24.17 -9.92 5.85
N LYS A 240 -23.99 -9.14 6.93
CA LYS A 240 -23.41 -9.58 8.21
C LYS A 240 -22.11 -10.37 8.03
N VAL A 241 -21.32 -9.98 7.02
CA VAL A 241 -20.08 -10.67 6.68
C VAL A 241 -19.04 -10.35 7.74
N GLU A 242 -18.50 -11.39 8.35
CA GLU A 242 -17.45 -11.28 9.35
C GLU A 242 -16.14 -10.81 8.73
N SER A 243 -15.35 -10.07 9.51
CA SER A 243 -14.02 -9.60 9.11
C SER A 243 -13.10 -10.76 8.71
N ILE A 244 -13.22 -11.91 9.39
CA ILE A 244 -12.43 -13.11 9.09
C ILE A 244 -12.78 -13.71 7.73
N ASN A 245 -14.06 -13.74 7.35
CA ASN A 245 -14.49 -14.28 6.06
C ASN A 245 -13.93 -13.44 4.91
N ASN A 246 -13.93 -12.11 5.05
CA ASN A 246 -13.30 -11.21 4.09
C ASN A 246 -11.78 -11.43 4.02
N ALA A 247 -11.11 -11.61 5.17
CA ALA A 247 -9.68 -11.87 5.20
C ALA A 247 -9.31 -13.20 4.52
N VAL A 248 -10.02 -14.29 4.81
CA VAL A 248 -9.78 -15.62 4.22
C VAL A 248 -9.98 -15.58 2.70
N ILE A 249 -11.06 -14.96 2.21
CA ILE A 249 -11.30 -14.82 0.77
C ILE A 249 -10.19 -13.98 0.11
N GLY A 250 -9.76 -12.89 0.76
CA GLY A 250 -8.64 -12.07 0.29
C GLY A 250 -7.32 -12.84 0.20
N VAL A 251 -7.00 -13.65 1.23
CA VAL A 251 -5.84 -14.53 1.26
C VAL A 251 -5.88 -15.52 0.09
N LEU A 252 -7.01 -16.19 -0.13
CA LEU A 252 -7.18 -17.11 -1.26
C LEU A 252 -6.99 -16.41 -2.60
N GLY A 253 -7.56 -15.22 -2.79
CA GLY A 253 -7.40 -14.43 -4.00
C GLY A 253 -5.93 -14.07 -4.28
N HIS A 254 -5.20 -13.64 -3.26
CA HIS A 254 -3.77 -13.33 -3.36
C HIS A 254 -2.90 -14.56 -3.66
N LEU A 255 -3.22 -15.72 -3.07
CA LEU A 255 -2.53 -16.98 -3.33
C LEU A 255 -2.78 -17.48 -4.76
N ILE A 256 -4.03 -17.44 -5.22
CA ILE A 256 -4.37 -17.80 -6.61
C ILE A 256 -3.61 -16.91 -7.58
N LEU A 257 -3.59 -15.59 -7.35
CA LEU A 257 -2.85 -14.66 -8.19
C LEU A 257 -1.34 -14.95 -8.17
N ALA A 258 -0.77 -15.27 -7.01
CA ALA A 258 0.64 -15.64 -6.90
C ALA A 258 0.98 -16.89 -7.73
N VAL A 259 0.13 -17.92 -7.68
CA VAL A 259 0.29 -19.16 -8.46
C VAL A 259 0.16 -18.90 -9.95
N VAL A 260 -0.86 -18.13 -10.37
CA VAL A 260 -1.07 -17.78 -11.78
C VAL A 260 0.13 -17.03 -12.32
N LEU A 261 0.63 -16.00 -11.62
CA LEU A 261 1.81 -15.25 -12.04
C LEU A 261 3.08 -16.12 -12.10
N ALA A 262 3.26 -17.03 -11.14
CA ALA A 262 4.38 -17.97 -11.16
C ALA A 262 4.28 -18.95 -12.34
N ALA A 263 3.08 -19.37 -12.71
CA ALA A 263 2.83 -20.22 -13.87
C ALA A 263 3.08 -19.46 -15.18
N THR A 264 2.56 -18.24 -15.32
CA THR A 264 2.77 -17.40 -16.51
C THR A 264 4.24 -17.09 -16.73
N GLY A 265 5.04 -16.91 -15.67
CA GLY A 265 6.48 -16.68 -15.81
C GLY A 265 7.32 -17.86 -16.29
N ARG A 266 6.74 -19.06 -16.43
CA ARG A 266 7.42 -20.26 -16.95
C ARG A 266 7.26 -20.45 -18.46
N TYR A 267 6.29 -19.76 -19.07
CA TYR A 267 5.93 -19.86 -20.48
C TYR A 267 6.19 -18.53 -21.18
#